data_AF-A0A3R9WF41-F1
#
_entry.id   AF-A0A3R9WF41-F1
#
_cell.length_a   1.000
_cell.length_b   1.000
_cell.length_c   1.000
_cell.angle_alpha   90.00
_cell.angle_beta   90.00
_cell.angle_gamma   90.00
#
_symmetry.space_group_name_H-M   'P 1'
#
loop_
_entity.id
_entity.type
_entity.pdbx_description
1 polymer ?
#
loop_
_entity_poly.entity_id
_entity_poly.type
_entity_poly.pdbx_seq_one_letter_code
_entity_poly.pdbx_strand_id
1 'polypeptide(L)'
;MNVGEWATVIGAAGSVLGGGGWFVGRATIRAARATADATEAAARANAAPAQQAADLAVLQATVKRVDEENGSLRGRVFRLESLVRAFSWTVDELYRWARDPVGKPPEPHDLVKEYNRTGA
;
A
#
# COMPACT_ATOMS: atom_id res chain seq x y z
N MET A 1 -10.48 67.02 -30.22
CA MET A 1 -9.96 66.00 -29.29
C MET A 1 -10.95 64.87 -29.20
N ASN A 2 -10.56 63.68 -29.66
CA ASN A 2 -11.44 62.51 -29.77
C ASN A 2 -11.23 61.57 -28.55
N VAL A 3 -12.20 60.72 -28.20
CA VAL A 3 -12.17 59.87 -26.98
C VAL A 3 -10.91 58.98 -26.90
N GLY A 4 -10.34 58.61 -28.05
CA GLY A 4 -9.08 57.86 -28.14
C GLY A 4 -7.83 58.63 -27.67
N GLU A 5 -7.82 59.96 -27.75
CA GLU A 5 -6.72 60.79 -27.22
C GLU A 5 -6.79 60.91 -25.69
N TRP A 6 -8.00 60.92 -25.11
CA TRP A 6 -8.15 60.87 -23.66
C TRP A 6 -7.71 59.51 -23.07
N ALA A 7 -7.95 58.40 -23.78
CA ALA A 7 -7.52 57.08 -23.32
C ALA A 7 -5.99 56.91 -23.32
N THR A 8 -5.30 57.46 -24.33
CA THR A 8 -3.82 57.47 -24.37
C THR A 8 -3.24 58.47 -23.39
N VAL A 9 -3.86 59.64 -23.17
CA VAL A 9 -3.42 60.60 -22.14
C VAL A 9 -3.66 60.06 -20.74
N ILE A 10 -4.76 59.33 -20.45
CA ILE A 10 -4.99 58.71 -19.14
C ILE A 10 -4.06 57.49 -18.93
N GLY A 11 -3.84 56.69 -19.98
CA GLY A 11 -2.89 55.57 -19.95
C GLY A 11 -1.43 56.00 -19.80
N ALA A 12 -1.05 57.14 -20.38
CA ALA A 12 0.28 57.73 -20.26
C ALA A 12 0.43 58.59 -19.00
N ALA A 13 -0.61 59.31 -18.55
CA ALA A 13 -0.58 60.07 -17.31
C ALA A 13 -0.51 59.17 -16.08
N GLY A 14 -1.13 57.98 -16.13
CA GLY A 14 -1.00 56.97 -15.07
C GLY A 14 0.42 56.41 -14.91
N SER A 15 1.24 56.46 -15.96
CA SER A 15 2.64 56.01 -15.94
C SER A 15 3.65 57.16 -15.71
N VAL A 16 3.31 58.39 -16.09
CA VAL A 16 4.24 59.55 -16.04
C VAL A 16 4.06 60.43 -14.79
N LEU A 17 2.88 60.47 -14.16
CA LEU A 17 2.68 61.21 -12.89
C LEU A 17 2.94 60.32 -11.65
N GLY A 18 4.22 60.06 -11.40
CA GLY A 18 4.78 60.00 -10.03
C GLY A 18 4.53 58.76 -9.15
N GLY A 19 3.75 57.77 -9.56
CA GLY A 19 3.53 56.56 -8.73
C GLY A 19 3.31 55.24 -9.47
N GLY A 20 2.88 55.27 -10.73
CA GLY A 20 2.37 54.10 -11.44
C GLY A 20 3.38 52.97 -11.67
N GLY A 21 4.65 53.27 -11.99
CA GLY A 21 5.66 52.24 -12.28
C GLY A 21 5.98 51.33 -11.10
N TRP A 22 5.99 51.88 -9.88
CA TRP A 22 6.24 51.11 -8.66
C TRP A 22 5.04 50.22 -8.29
N PHE A 23 3.83 50.76 -8.39
CA PHE A 23 2.61 50.00 -8.12
C PHE A 23 2.34 48.95 -9.20
N VAL A 24 2.56 49.27 -10.48
CA VAL A 24 2.45 48.34 -11.61
C VAL A 24 3.53 47.27 -11.53
N GLY A 25 4.79 47.62 -11.25
CA GLY A 25 5.86 46.64 -11.06
C GLY A 25 5.59 45.69 -9.89
N ARG A 26 5.07 46.21 -8.76
CA ARG A 26 4.63 45.35 -7.64
C ARG A 26 3.40 44.52 -7.98
N ALA A 27 2.47 45.04 -8.77
CA ALA A 27 1.30 44.29 -9.22
C ALA A 27 1.73 43.14 -10.13
N THR A 28 2.64 43.36 -11.07
CA THR A 28 3.19 42.32 -11.96
C THR A 28 3.96 41.26 -11.18
N ILE A 29 4.80 41.65 -10.22
CA ILE A 29 5.54 40.69 -9.37
C ILE A 29 4.57 39.87 -8.49
N ARG A 30 3.52 40.51 -7.94
CA ARG A 30 2.49 39.80 -7.17
C ARG A 30 1.65 38.87 -8.03
N ALA A 31 1.30 39.29 -9.24
CA ALA A 31 0.58 38.46 -10.21
C ALA A 31 1.44 37.27 -10.67
N ALA A 32 2.74 37.47 -10.91
CA ALA A 32 3.67 36.40 -11.27
C ALA A 32 3.84 35.40 -10.13
N ARG A 33 3.94 35.86 -8.87
CA ARG A 33 3.98 34.98 -7.69
C ARG A 33 2.67 34.22 -7.52
N ALA A 34 1.53 34.89 -7.63
CA ALA A 34 0.23 34.22 -7.57
C ALA A 34 0.04 33.18 -8.68
N THR A 35 0.59 33.42 -9.88
CA THR A 35 0.56 32.46 -10.99
C THR A 35 1.50 31.28 -10.72
N ALA A 36 2.69 31.52 -10.16
CA ALA A 36 3.62 30.45 -9.77
C ALA A 36 3.03 29.57 -8.67
N ASP A 37 2.45 30.18 -7.62
CA ASP A 37 1.79 29.48 -6.52
C ASP A 37 0.58 28.67 -7.02
N ALA A 38 -0.20 29.22 -7.95
CA ALA A 38 -1.32 28.52 -8.57
C ALA A 38 -0.86 27.35 -9.46
N THR A 39 0.24 27.52 -10.19
CA THR A 39 0.82 26.47 -11.05
C THR A 39 1.42 25.36 -10.21
N GLU A 40 2.07 25.69 -9.09
CA GLU A 40 2.59 24.72 -8.14
C GLU A 40 1.46 23.98 -7.40
N ALA A 41 0.41 24.67 -6.98
CA ALA A 41 -0.78 24.06 -6.40
C ALA A 41 -1.50 23.15 -7.40
N ALA A 42 -1.62 23.55 -8.66
CA ALA A 42 -2.17 22.72 -9.73
C ALA A 42 -1.27 21.50 -10.03
N ALA A 43 0.05 21.66 -10.03
CA ALA A 43 0.99 20.56 -10.21
C ALA A 43 0.91 19.56 -9.04
N ARG A 44 0.82 20.03 -7.79
CA ARG A 44 0.62 19.17 -6.61
C ARG A 44 -0.76 18.49 -6.63
N ALA A 45 -1.81 19.21 -7.02
CA ALA A 45 -3.16 18.65 -7.17
C ALA A 45 -3.25 17.60 -8.28
N ASN A 46 -2.46 17.74 -9.34
CA ASN A 46 -2.37 16.76 -10.44
C ASN A 46 -1.43 15.58 -10.11
N ALA A 47 -0.44 15.77 -9.24
CA ALA A 47 0.46 14.71 -8.79
C ALA A 47 -0.18 13.80 -7.73
N ALA A 48 -1.03 14.35 -6.85
CA ALA A 48 -1.66 13.59 -5.76
C ALA A 48 -2.46 12.36 -6.22
N PRO A 49 -3.28 12.40 -7.29
CA PRO A 49 -4.03 11.23 -7.77
C PRO A 49 -3.14 10.14 -8.35
N ALA A 50 -2.07 10.50 -9.07
CA ALA A 50 -1.13 9.54 -9.65
C ALA A 50 -0.29 8.86 -8.57
N GLN A 51 0.15 9.62 -7.55
CA GLN A 51 0.85 9.08 -6.39
C GLN A 51 -0.05 8.12 -5.60
N GLN A 52 -1.29 8.51 -5.32
CA GLN A 52 -2.27 7.66 -4.62
C GLN A 52 -2.61 6.39 -5.40
N ALA A 53 -2.73 6.45 -6.72
CA ALA A 53 -2.96 5.27 -7.55
C ALA A 53 -1.76 4.30 -7.51
N ALA A 54 -0.53 4.82 -7.52
CA ALA A 54 0.68 4.02 -7.38
C ALA A 54 0.78 3.39 -5.98
N ASP A 55 0.53 4.16 -4.93
CA ASP A 55 0.54 3.67 -3.54
C ASP A 55 -0.54 2.60 -3.32
N LEU A 56 -1.74 2.81 -3.87
CA LEU A 56 -2.83 1.84 -3.82
C LEU A 56 -2.50 0.56 -4.58
N ALA A 57 -1.86 0.66 -5.75
CA ALA A 57 -1.40 -0.50 -6.50
C ALA A 57 -0.34 -1.31 -5.72
N VAL A 58 0.60 -0.62 -5.05
CA VAL A 58 1.61 -1.26 -4.19
C VAL A 58 0.95 -1.93 -2.97
N LEU A 59 -0.02 -1.26 -2.34
CA LEU A 59 -0.78 -1.83 -1.22
C LEU A 59 -1.58 -3.06 -1.65
N GLN A 60 -2.27 -3.02 -2.79
CA GLN A 60 -3.01 -4.17 -3.33
C GLN A 60 -2.09 -5.35 -3.64
N ALA A 61 -0.92 -5.10 -4.25
CA ALA A 61 0.06 -6.15 -4.50
C ALA A 61 0.60 -6.76 -3.20
N THR A 62 0.82 -5.93 -2.18
CA THR A 62 1.29 -6.38 -0.86
C THR A 62 0.23 -7.22 -0.14
N VAL A 63 -1.03 -6.77 -0.12
CA VAL A 63 -2.14 -7.53 0.48
C VAL A 63 -2.30 -8.87 -0.21
N LYS A 64 -2.31 -8.90 -1.55
CA LYS A 64 -2.41 -10.15 -2.32
C LYS A 64 -1.30 -11.14 -1.95
N ARG A 65 -0.04 -10.68 -1.87
CA ARG A 65 1.08 -11.55 -1.46
C ARG A 65 0.91 -12.07 -0.04
N VAL A 66 0.51 -11.21 0.89
CA VAL A 66 0.28 -11.59 2.30
C VAL A 66 -0.85 -12.61 2.40
N ASP A 67 -1.92 -12.47 1.62
CA ASP A 67 -3.02 -13.43 1.59
C ASP A 67 -2.59 -14.79 1.04
N GLU A 68 -1.78 -14.80 -0.02
CA GLU A 68 -1.19 -16.03 -0.58
C GLU A 68 -0.25 -16.72 0.42
N GLU A 69 0.63 -15.97 1.07
CA GLU A 69 1.53 -16.48 2.12
C GLU A 69 0.75 -17.02 3.32
N ASN A 70 -0.26 -16.29 3.79
CA ASN A 70 -1.13 -16.72 4.88
C ASN A 70 -1.91 -17.99 4.52
N GLY A 71 -2.40 -18.10 3.28
CA GLY A 71 -3.07 -19.31 2.79
C GLY A 71 -2.14 -20.52 2.83
N SER A 72 -0.91 -20.36 2.32
CA SER A 72 0.12 -21.40 2.35
C SER A 72 0.50 -21.80 3.79
N LEU A 73 0.70 -20.82 4.67
CA LEU A 73 1.03 -21.06 6.08
C LEU A 73 -0.10 -21.79 6.82
N ARG A 74 -1.36 -21.38 6.63
CA ARG A 74 -2.52 -22.07 7.21
C ARG A 74 -2.60 -23.53 6.75
N GLY A 75 -2.35 -23.79 5.47
CA GLY A 75 -2.29 -25.15 4.94
C GLY A 75 -1.18 -26.00 5.58
N ARG A 76 0.01 -25.41 5.78
CA ARG A 76 1.13 -26.07 6.47
C ARG A 76 0.82 -26.35 7.94
N VAL A 77 0.22 -25.40 8.64
CA VAL A 77 -0.20 -25.57 10.05
C VAL A 77 -1.24 -26.68 10.17
N PHE A 78 -2.29 -26.67 9.34
CA PHE A 78 -3.32 -27.71 9.37
C PHE A 78 -2.74 -29.11 9.13
N ARG A 79 -1.79 -29.23 8.20
CA ARG A 79 -1.08 -30.50 7.95
C ARG A 79 -0.26 -30.93 9.17
N LEU A 80 0.48 -30.01 9.79
CA LEU A 80 1.28 -30.28 10.97
C LEU A 80 0.41 -30.69 12.16
N GLU A 81 -0.71 -29.99 12.39
CA GLU A 81 -1.69 -30.35 13.44
C GLU A 81 -2.26 -31.75 13.21
N SER A 82 -2.61 -32.08 11.97
CA SER A 82 -3.09 -33.41 11.61
C SER A 82 -2.05 -34.50 11.88
N LEU A 83 -0.78 -34.22 11.56
CA LEU A 83 0.32 -35.15 11.81
C LEU A 83 0.60 -35.31 13.31
N VAL A 84 0.64 -34.22 14.07
CA VAL A 84 0.84 -34.25 15.53
C VAL A 84 -0.28 -35.04 16.20
N ARG A 85 -1.54 -34.85 15.77
CA ARG A 85 -2.68 -35.63 16.27
C ARG A 85 -2.56 -37.11 15.94
N ALA A 86 -2.08 -37.46 14.74
CA ALA A 86 -1.85 -38.85 14.36
C ALA A 86 -0.74 -39.50 15.22
N PHE A 87 0.34 -38.76 15.51
CA PHE A 87 1.40 -39.19 16.42
C PHE A 87 0.89 -39.37 17.85
N SER A 88 0.10 -38.41 18.37
CA SER A 88 -0.41 -38.50 19.74
C SER A 88 -1.32 -39.71 19.92
N TRP A 89 -2.20 -40.00 18.95
CA TRP A 89 -3.01 -41.22 18.96
C TRP A 89 -2.17 -42.49 18.91
N THR A 90 -1.19 -42.55 18.01
CA THR A 90 -0.32 -43.73 17.87
C THR A 90 0.45 -44.01 19.18
N VAL A 91 0.99 -42.96 19.81
CA VAL A 91 1.74 -43.08 21.07
C VAL A 91 0.82 -43.46 22.21
N ASP A 92 -0.37 -42.88 22.29
CA ASP A 92 -1.37 -43.18 23.32
C ASP A 92 -1.85 -44.65 23.25
N GLU A 93 -2.14 -45.15 22.05
CA GLU A 93 -2.48 -46.57 21.84
C GLU A 93 -1.33 -47.49 22.20
N LEU A 94 -0.11 -47.18 21.74
CA LEU A 94 1.07 -47.96 22.07
C LEU A 94 1.33 -47.97 23.58
N TYR A 95 1.13 -46.83 24.25
CA TYR A 95 1.31 -46.71 25.68
C TYR A 95 0.25 -47.51 26.46
N ARG A 96 -1.01 -47.52 26.02
CA ARG A 96 -2.05 -48.39 26.59
C ARG A 96 -1.68 -49.87 26.44
N TRP A 97 -1.23 -50.27 25.25
CA TRP A 97 -0.77 -51.64 25.01
C TRP A 97 0.44 -51.99 25.88
N ALA A 98 1.42 -51.09 26.03
CA ALA A 98 2.62 -51.34 26.81
C ALA A 98 2.35 -51.54 28.32
N ARG A 99 1.22 -51.03 28.84
CA ARG A 99 0.81 -51.25 30.23
C ARG A 99 0.26 -52.66 30.49
N ASP A 100 -0.31 -53.30 29.47
CA ASP A 100 -0.82 -54.66 29.54
C ASP A 100 -0.63 -55.35 28.17
N PRO A 101 0.59 -55.82 27.88
CA PRO A 101 0.97 -56.27 26.54
C PRO A 101 0.37 -57.64 26.23
N VAL A 102 -0.85 -57.63 25.70
CA VAL A 102 -1.54 -58.82 25.19
C VAL A 102 -1.67 -58.72 23.67
N GLY A 103 -1.27 -59.78 22.97
CA GLY A 103 -1.34 -59.83 21.51
C GLY A 103 -0.28 -58.97 20.81
N LYS A 104 -0.55 -58.61 19.55
CA LYS A 104 0.37 -57.80 18.74
C LYS A 104 0.26 -56.31 19.10
N PRO A 105 1.35 -55.53 19.00
CA PRO A 105 1.30 -54.08 19.16
C PRO A 105 0.29 -53.45 18.19
N PRO A 106 -0.35 -52.35 18.60
CA PRO A 106 -1.23 -51.58 17.72
C PRO A 106 -0.46 -51.02 16.54
N GLU A 107 -1.11 -51.00 15.38
CA GLU A 107 -0.53 -50.47 14.15
C GLU A 107 -0.50 -48.93 14.17
N PRO A 108 0.61 -48.29 13.74
CA PRO A 108 0.66 -46.83 13.66
C PRO A 108 -0.40 -46.25 12.73
N HIS A 109 -0.83 -45.02 13.05
CA HIS A 109 -1.74 -44.26 12.19
C HIS A 109 -1.15 -44.07 10.78
N ASP A 110 -1.97 -44.13 9.73
CA ASP A 110 -1.51 -44.10 8.33
C ASP A 110 -0.67 -42.86 8.00
N LEU A 111 -1.05 -41.69 8.50
CA LEU A 111 -0.24 -40.47 8.38
C LEU A 111 1.17 -40.58 8.99
N VAL A 112 1.33 -41.32 10.09
CA VAL A 112 2.65 -41.56 10.70
C VAL A 112 3.45 -42.55 9.85
N LYS A 113 2.80 -43.58 9.30
CA LYS A 113 3.44 -44.53 8.36
C LYS A 113 3.93 -43.82 7.12
N GLU A 114 3.09 -42.95 6.56
CA GLU A 114 3.44 -42.15 5.40
C GLU A 114 4.61 -41.21 5.72
N TYR A 115 4.54 -40.46 6.82
CA TYR A 115 5.64 -39.60 7.26
C TYR A 115 6.95 -40.36 7.48
N ASN A 116 6.92 -41.54 8.09
CA ASN A 116 8.12 -42.36 8.28
C ASN A 116 8.69 -42.90 6.96
N ARG A 117 7.86 -43.00 5.91
CA ARG A 117 8.25 -43.43 4.57
C ARG A 117 8.81 -42.28 3.73
N THR A 118 8.22 -41.09 3.82
CA THR A 118 8.52 -39.94 2.96
C THR A 118 9.39 -38.88 3.62
N GLY A 119 9.44 -38.84 4.95
CA GLY A 119 10.02 -37.76 5.76
C GLY A 119 9.26 -36.44 5.70
N ALA A 120 8.06 -36.43 5.10
CA ALA A 120 7.30 -35.23 4.74
C ALA A 120 5.80 -35.37 5.00
#